data_AF-A0A968ZCS6-F1
#
_entry.id   AF-A0A968ZCS6-F1
#
_cell.length_a   1.000
_cell.length_b   1.000
_cell.length_c   1.000
_cell.angle_alpha   90.00
_cell.angle_beta   90.00
_cell.angle_gamma   90.00
#
_symmetry.space_group_name_H-M   'P 1'
#
loop_
_entity.id
_entity.type
_entity.pdbx_description
1 polymer ?
#
loop_
_entity_poly.entity_id
_entity_poly.type
_entity_poly.pdbx_seq_one_letter_code
_entity_poly.pdbx_strand_id
1 'polypeptide(L)' 'MRPKFLLTSGLIFSLFFVAVGDRILPSPMSDASRNIRASINQTMLGLFPQSSLPDKIEEREKRVEDLWNQKSGSKSD' A
#
# COMPACT_ATOMS: atom_id res chain seq x y z
N MET A 1 -0.70 48.20 -24.67
CA MET A 1 0.32 47.13 -24.54
C MET A 1 0.11 46.11 -25.66
N ARG A 2 1.18 45.62 -26.30
CA ARG A 2 1.05 44.64 -27.40
C ARG A 2 0.63 43.29 -26.81
N PRO A 3 -0.43 42.62 -27.30
CA PRO A 3 -0.97 41.39 -26.69
C PRO A 3 0.04 40.25 -26.64
N LYS A 4 1.00 40.24 -27.58
CA LYS A 4 2.14 39.33 -27.62
C LYS A 4 2.96 39.37 -26.33
N PHE A 5 3.11 40.55 -25.72
CA PHE A 5 3.91 40.73 -24.50
C PHE A 5 3.21 40.16 -23.26
N LEU A 6 1.87 40.22 -23.22
CA LEU A 6 1.06 39.66 -22.15
C LEU A 6 1.11 38.12 -22.18
N LEU A 7 1.04 37.55 -23.39
CA LEU A 7 1.07 36.09 -23.58
C LEU A 7 2.45 35.51 -23.24
N THR A 8 3.52 36.16 -23.67
CA THR A 8 4.89 35.77 -23.31
C THR A 8 5.14 35.90 -21.81
N SER A 9 4.67 36.98 -21.18
CA SER A 9 4.81 37.17 -19.74
C SER A 9 4.04 36.11 -18.93
N GLY A 10 2.79 35.81 -19.32
CA GLY A 10 2.00 34.76 -18.67
C GLY A 10 2.64 33.38 -18.77
N LEU A 11 3.24 33.06 -19.92
CA LEU A 11 3.93 31.79 -20.13
C LEU A 11 5.19 31.69 -19.23
N ILE A 12 5.95 32.77 -19.10
CA ILE A 12 7.14 32.83 -18.21
C ILE A 12 6.73 32.64 -16.74
N PHE A 13 5.68 33.34 -16.29
CA PHE A 13 5.18 33.18 -14.92
C PHE A 13 4.64 31.77 -14.65
N SER A 14 3.98 31.15 -15.63
CA SER A 14 3.51 29.77 -15.51
C SER A 14 4.67 28.77 -15.38
N LEU A 15 5.72 28.90 -16.19
CA LEU A 15 6.90 28.04 -16.06
C LEU A 15 7.58 28.23 -14.71
N PHE A 16 7.71 29.48 -14.27
CA PHE A 16 8.30 29.79 -12.97
C PHE A 16 7.48 29.21 -11.82
N PHE A 17 6.16 29.33 -11.87
CA PHE A 17 5.25 28.75 -10.88
C PHE A 17 5.38 27.23 -10.82
N VAL A 18 5.43 26.54 -11.97
CA VAL A 18 5.63 25.09 -12.00
C VAL A 18 7.01 24.71 -11.48
N ALA A 19 8.08 25.40 -11.88
CA ALA A 19 9.45 25.10 -11.43
C ALA A 19 9.65 25.36 -9.93
N VAL A 20 9.04 26.41 -9.39
CA VAL A 20 9.05 26.69 -7.95
C VAL A 20 8.12 25.72 -7.21
N GLY A 21 6.96 25.41 -7.78
CA GLY A 21 6.01 24.44 -7.27
C GLY A 21 6.60 23.04 -7.18
N ASP A 22 7.38 22.61 -8.16
CA ASP A 22 8.12 21.34 -8.18
C ASP A 22 9.24 21.29 -7.13
N ARG A 23 9.77 22.46 -6.72
CA ARG A 23 10.72 22.58 -5.60
C ARG A 23 10.03 22.60 -4.22
N ILE A 24 8.81 23.13 -4.16
CA ILE A 24 7.98 23.21 -2.95
C ILE A 24 7.26 21.88 -2.70
N LEU A 25 6.87 21.18 -3.76
CA LEU A 25 6.40 19.80 -3.72
C LEU A 25 7.63 18.93 -3.51
N PRO A 26 7.87 18.37 -2.32
CA PRO A 26 9.04 17.52 -2.11
C PRO A 26 9.03 16.35 -3.10
N SER A 27 10.23 16.01 -3.59
CA SER A 27 10.56 14.89 -4.47
C SER A 27 9.72 13.63 -4.20
N PRO A 28 9.41 12.84 -5.24
CA PRO A 28 8.23 11.98 -5.27
C PRO A 28 8.24 10.98 -4.14
N MET A 29 7.31 11.18 -3.21
CA MET A 29 6.27 10.22 -2.83
C MET A 29 6.69 8.79 -2.49
N SER A 30 7.97 8.45 -2.33
CA SER A 30 8.43 7.13 -1.91
C SER A 30 8.30 6.99 -0.39
N ASP A 31 8.72 8.02 0.34
CA ASP A 31 8.59 8.11 1.79
C ASP A 31 7.16 8.43 2.20
N ALA A 32 6.48 9.31 1.46
CA ALA A 32 5.04 9.54 1.66
C ALA A 32 4.22 8.30 1.31
N SER A 33 4.53 7.55 0.25
CA SER A 33 3.79 6.32 -0.08
C SER A 33 4.07 5.20 0.94
N ARG A 34 5.25 5.13 1.56
CA ARG A 34 5.49 4.24 2.71
C ARG A 34 4.63 4.63 3.91
N ASN A 35 4.60 5.91 4.27
CA ASN A 35 3.82 6.41 5.39
C ASN A 35 2.30 6.31 5.15
N ILE A 36 1.82 6.61 3.94
CA ILE A 36 0.41 6.52 3.56
C ILE A 36 -0.04 5.05 3.53
N ARG A 37 0.78 4.12 3.02
CA ARG A 37 0.46 2.68 3.08
C ARG A 37 0.38 2.19 4.52
N ALA A 38 1.28 2.64 5.39
CA ALA A 38 1.25 2.30 6.82
C ALA A 38 -0.01 2.85 7.50
N SER A 39 -0.36 4.12 7.24
CA SER A 39 -1.58 4.74 7.79
C SER A 39 -2.85 4.06 7.28
N ILE A 40 -2.94 3.73 5.99
CA ILE A 40 -4.09 3.04 5.41
C ILE A 40 -4.22 1.63 6.00
N ASN A 41 -3.13 0.88 6.11
CA ASN A 41 -3.16 -0.45 6.73
C ASN A 41 -3.61 -0.35 8.19
N GLN A 42 -3.12 0.61 8.95
CA GLN A 42 -3.49 0.77 10.35
C GLN A 42 -4.96 1.20 10.53
N THR A 43 -5.48 2.06 9.66
CA THR A 43 -6.90 2.44 9.65
C THR A 43 -7.79 1.28 9.20
N MET A 44 -7.38 0.51 8.18
CA MET A 44 -8.09 -0.68 7.71
C MET A 44 -8.15 -1.76 8.79
N LEU A 45 -7.06 -2.04 9.50
CA LEU A 45 -7.03 -2.97 10.63
C LEU A 45 -7.91 -2.52 11.81
N GLY A 46 -8.03 -1.20 12.02
CA GLY A 46 -8.90 -0.65 13.05
C GLY A 46 -10.39 -0.70 12.72
N LEU A 47 -10.76 -0.61 11.43
CA LEU A 47 -12.14 -0.66 10.96
C LEU A 47 -12.62 -2.09 10.65
N PHE A 48 -11.70 -2.93 10.18
CA PHE A 48 -11.90 -4.35 9.93
C PHE A 48 -10.79 -5.09 10.67
N PRO A 49 -11.02 -5.54 11.92
CA PRO A 49 -10.02 -6.34 12.61
C PRO A 49 -9.67 -7.52 11.72
N GLN A 50 -8.39 -7.60 11.31
CA GLN A 50 -7.89 -8.71 10.53
C GLN A 50 -8.13 -9.96 11.36
N SER A 51 -9.11 -10.75 10.95
CA SER A 51 -9.39 -12.03 11.56
C SER A 51 -8.07 -12.81 11.57
N SER A 52 -7.65 -13.27 12.75
CA SER A 52 -6.43 -14.05 13.01
C SER A 52 -6.45 -15.46 12.39
N LEU A 53 -7.00 -15.56 11.18
CA LEU A 53 -7.16 -16.79 10.43
C LEU A 53 -5.85 -17.39 9.89
N PRO A 54 -4.73 -16.68 9.65
CA PRO A 54 -3.52 -17.31 9.12
C PRO A 54 -3.01 -18.45 10.02
N ASP A 55 -2.86 -18.18 11.33
CA ASP A 55 -2.37 -19.18 12.29
C ASP A 55 -3.33 -20.36 12.44
N LYS A 56 -4.64 -20.11 12.30
CA LYS A 56 -5.67 -21.16 12.38
C LYS A 56 -5.70 -22.08 11.16
N ILE A 57 -5.18 -21.65 10.01
CA ILE A 57 -5.10 -22.50 8.81
C ILE A 57 -3.95 -23.49 8.97
N GLU A 58 -2.76 -23.03 9.40
CA GLU A 58 -1.60 -23.91 9.60
C GLU A 58 -1.88 -24.96 10.69
N GLU A 59 -2.53 -24.58 11.79
CA GLU A 59 -2.95 -25.54 12.83
C GLU A 59 -3.99 -26.55 12.33
N ARG A 60 -4.88 -26.14 11.42
CA ARG A 60 -5.88 -27.05 10.81
C ARG A 60 -5.22 -28.03 9.85
N GLU A 61 -4.28 -27.58 9.04
CA GLU A 61 -3.54 -28.43 8.11
C GLU A 61 -2.72 -29.49 8.86
N LYS A 62 -2.01 -29.10 9.93
CA LYS A 62 -1.29 -30.05 10.80
C LYS A 62 -2.25 -31.08 11.43
N ARG A 63 -3.41 -30.64 11.91
CA ARG A 63 -4.42 -31.55 12.48
C ARG A 63 -4.99 -32.53 11.45
N VAL A 64 -5.18 -32.10 10.21
CA VAL A 64 -5.67 -32.97 9.13
C VAL A 64 -4.62 -34.02 8.78
N GLU A 65 -3.34 -33.63 8.72
CA GLU A 65 -2.22 -34.52 8.46
C GLU A 65 -2.06 -35.58 9.56
N ASP A 66 -2.16 -35.19 10.84
CA ASP A 66 -2.10 -36.12 11.98
C ASP A 66 -3.24 -37.15 11.93
N LEU A 67 -4.46 -36.72 11.58
CA LEU A 67 -5.62 -37.60 11.42
C LEU A 67 -5.45 -38.57 10.24
N TRP A 68 -4.83 -38.11 9.15
CA TRP A 68 -4.55 -38.94 7.98
C TRP A 68 -3.53 -40.04 8.30
N ASN A 69 -2.48 -39.69 9.04
CA ASN A 69 -1.41 -40.61 9.45
C ASN A 69 -1.87 -41.61 10.51
N GLN A 70 -2.73 -41.21 11.43
CA GLN A 70 -3.38 -42.13 12.38
C GLN A 70 -4.26 -43.15 11.65
N LYS A 71 -5.02 -42.71 10.64
CA LYS A 71 -5.92 -43.57 9.86
C LYS A 71 -5.17 -44.54 8.94
N SER A 72 -4.02 -44.14 8.41
CA SER A 72 -3.18 -45.00 7.57
C SER A 72 -2.38 -46.03 8.40
N GLY A 73 -1.94 -45.67 9.60
CA GLY A 73 -1.30 -46.59 10.54
C GLY A 73 -2.26 -47.63 11.15
N SER A 74 -3.53 -47.27 11.37
CA SER A 74 -4.56 -48.17 11.92
C SER A 74 -5.07 -49.24 10.94
N LYS A 75 -4.67 -49.20 9.66
CA LYS A 75 -5.15 -50.12 8.61
C LYS A 75 -4.21 -51.31 8.34
N SER A 76 -3.13 -51.43 9.12
CA SER A 76 -2.10 -52.46 8.97
C SER A 76 -2.17 -53.58 10.02
N ASP A 77 -3.22 -53.61 10.85
CA ASP A 77 -3.56 -54.73 11.75
C ASP A 77 -4.79 -55.50 11.24
#